data_AF-A0AAW6JJ12-F1
#
_entry.id   AF-A0AAW6JJ12-F1
#
_cell.length_a   1.000
_cell.length_b   1.000
_cell.length_c   1.000
_cell.angle_alpha   90.00
_cell.angle_beta   90.00
_cell.angle_gamma   90.00
#
_symmetry.space_group_name_H-M   'P 1'
#
loop_
_entity.id
_entity.type
_entity.pdbx_description
1 polymer ?
#
loop_
_entity_poly.entity_id
_entity_poly.type
_entity_poly.pdbx_seq_one_letter_code
_entity_poly.pdbx_strand_id
1 'polypeptide(L)' 'MTPGGAECGLLSQFNTVPLLREIENQTIQIKRQYKIKLPDAIIAATAINQDAFLVTRNVGDFKGITGLKIENPFVN' A
#
# COMPACT_ATOMS: atom_id res chain seq x y z
N MET A 1 25.38 -21.24 -14.82
CA MET A 1 24.42 -20.25 -15.35
C MET A 1 23.13 -20.37 -14.53
N THR A 2 23.07 -19.74 -13.36
CA THR A 2 21.80 -19.51 -12.65
C THR A 2 21.23 -18.20 -13.21
N PRO A 3 20.06 -18.21 -13.87
CA PRO A 3 19.47 -16.99 -14.38
C PRO A 3 18.88 -16.22 -13.18
N GLY A 4 19.18 -14.93 -13.08
CA GLY A 4 18.52 -14.02 -12.15
C GLY A 4 19.11 -14.02 -10.75
N GLY A 5 19.54 -12.85 -10.30
CA GLY A 5 19.96 -12.63 -8.93
C GLY A 5 18.81 -12.97 -7.98
N ALA A 6 18.92 -14.11 -7.31
CA ALA A 6 18.02 -14.47 -6.24
C ALA A 6 18.21 -13.46 -5.10
N GLU A 7 17.18 -12.66 -4.87
CA GLU A 7 17.01 -11.83 -3.69
C GLU A 7 16.91 -12.76 -2.45
N CYS A 8 18.04 -13.20 -1.91
CA CYS A 8 18.14 -14.09 -0.74
C CYS A 8 17.83 -13.35 0.60
N GLY A 9 16.97 -12.33 0.57
CA GLY A 9 16.71 -11.42 1.69
C GLY A 9 15.23 -11.33 2.06
N LEU A 10 14.94 -10.62 3.15
CA LEU A 10 13.59 -10.42 3.69
C LEU A 10 12.50 -10.16 2.62
N LEU A 11 12.84 -9.40 1.57
CA LEU A 11 11.92 -9.00 0.51
C LEU A 11 11.40 -10.15 -0.36
N SER A 12 12.16 -11.24 -0.54
CA SER A 12 11.69 -12.38 -1.35
C SER A 12 10.60 -13.21 -0.70
N GLN A 13 10.33 -12.96 0.59
CA GLN A 13 9.19 -13.54 1.29
C GLN A 13 7.86 -12.83 0.95
N PHE A 14 7.90 -11.73 0.19
CA PHE A 14 6.73 -10.92 -0.14
C PHE A 14 6.48 -10.88 -1.64
N ASN A 15 5.20 -10.76 -2.00
CA ASN A 15 4.82 -10.49 -3.37
C ASN A 15 4.93 -8.98 -3.66
N THR A 16 5.67 -8.61 -4.70
CA THR A 16 5.78 -7.21 -5.12
C THR A 16 4.63 -6.85 -6.06
N VAL A 17 3.93 -5.76 -5.75
CA VAL A 17 2.87 -5.23 -6.62
C VAL A 17 3.46 -4.10 -7.47
N PRO A 18 3.46 -4.21 -8.81
CA PRO A 18 3.92 -3.14 -9.67
C PRO A 18 2.95 -1.96 -9.64
N LEU A 19 3.47 -0.74 -9.85
CA LEU A 19 2.63 0.44 -10.02
C LEU A 19 1.94 0.40 -11.38
N LEU A 20 0.69 -0.05 -11.38
CA LEU A 20 -0.18 -0.08 -12.55
C LEU A 20 -0.99 1.21 -12.67
N ARG A 21 -1.47 1.49 -13.88
CA ARG A 21 -2.23 2.71 -14.19
C ARG A 21 -3.49 2.88 -13.35
N GLU A 22 -4.12 1.77 -12.96
CA GLU A 22 -5.26 1.77 -12.03
C GLU A 22 -4.86 2.31 -10.64
N ILE A 23 -3.71 1.90 -10.12
CA ILE A 23 -3.16 2.37 -8.84
C ILE A 23 -2.78 3.84 -8.96
N GLU A 24 -2.19 4.27 -10.07
CA GLU A 24 -1.88 5.68 -10.32
C GLU A 24 -3.14 6.57 -10.30
N ASN A 25 -4.17 6.18 -11.05
CA ASN A 25 -5.43 6.91 -11.10
C ASN A 25 -6.10 6.99 -9.73
N GLN A 26 -6.10 5.87 -9.00
CA GLN A 26 -6.67 5.80 -7.67
C GLN A 26 -5.87 6.61 -6.64
N THR A 27 -4.54 6.62 -6.75
CA THR A 27 -3.65 7.49 -5.96
C THR A 27 -4.01 8.96 -6.16
N ILE A 28 -4.24 9.38 -7.41
CA ILE A 28 -4.64 10.76 -7.73
C ILE A 28 -5.98 11.10 -7.08
N GLN A 29 -6.96 10.20 -7.15
CA GLN A 29 -8.28 10.38 -6.53
C GLN A 29 -8.15 10.54 -5.01
N ILE A 30 -7.46 9.62 -4.34
CA ILE A 30 -7.26 9.64 -2.88
C ILE A 30 -6.55 10.93 -2.46
N LYS A 31 -5.48 11.31 -3.15
CA LYS A 31 -4.71 12.52 -2.84
C LYS A 31 -5.56 13.79 -2.95
N ARG A 32 -6.45 13.87 -3.96
CA ARG A 32 -7.37 15.00 -4.14
C ARG A 32 -8.44 15.07 -3.05
N GLN A 33 -8.90 13.92 -2.57
CA GLN A 33 -9.99 13.84 -1.60
C GLN A 33 -9.52 14.01 -0.14
N TYR A 34 -8.39 13.40 0.24
CA TYR A 34 -7.99 13.26 1.64
C TYR A 34 -6.79 14.12 2.05
N LYS A 35 -6.18 14.88 1.13
CA LYS A 35 -5.00 15.74 1.38
C LYS A 35 -3.85 15.03 2.13
N ILE A 36 -3.62 13.76 1.82
CA ILE A 36 -2.49 12.98 2.37
C ILE A 36 -1.23 13.11 1.49
N LYS A 37 -0.08 12.67 2.02
CA LYS A 37 1.18 12.70 1.26
C LYS A 37 1.12 11.72 0.09
N LEU A 38 1.88 12.01 -0.97
CA LEU A 38 1.95 11.16 -2.15
C LEU A 38 2.31 9.70 -1.84
N PRO A 39 3.36 9.38 -1.06
CA PRO A 39 3.68 7.98 -0.74
C PRO A 39 2.55 7.27 0.00
N ASP A 40 1.89 7.93 0.95
CA ASP A 40 0.77 7.35 1.68
C ASP A 40 -0.44 7.10 0.77
N ALA A 41 -0.71 8.01 -0.17
CA ALA A 41 -1.74 7.82 -1.18
C ALA A 41 -1.47 6.62 -2.09
N ILE A 42 -0.20 6.38 -2.45
CA ILE A 42 0.19 5.21 -3.25
C ILE A 42 -0.09 3.94 -2.45
N ILE A 43 0.34 3.88 -1.18
CA ILE A 43 0.14 2.72 -0.31
C ILE A 43 -1.36 2.43 -0.14
N ALA A 44 -2.18 3.45 0.10
CA ALA A 44 -3.62 3.31 0.25
C ALA A 44 -4.29 2.83 -1.05
N ALA A 45 -3.90 3.40 -2.20
CA ALA A 45 -4.41 3.00 -3.50
C ALA A 45 -4.07 1.54 -3.81
N THR A 46 -2.83 1.11 -3.57
CA THR A 46 -2.40 -0.27 -3.75
C THR A 46 -3.19 -1.22 -2.87
N ALA A 47 -3.34 -0.91 -1.57
CA ALA A 47 -4.08 -1.77 -0.65
C ALA A 47 -5.54 -1.95 -1.05
N ILE A 48 -6.23 -0.88 -1.43
CA ILE A 48 -7.63 -0.95 -1.88
C ILE A 48 -7.73 -1.71 -3.21
N ASN A 49 -6.84 -1.45 -4.17
CA ASN A 49 -6.87 -2.11 -5.48
C ASN A 49 -6.63 -3.63 -5.37
N GLN A 50 -5.83 -4.05 -4.39
CA GLN A 50 -5.55 -5.47 -4.11
C GLN A 50 -6.55 -6.10 -3.11
N ASP A 51 -7.59 -5.36 -2.70
CA ASP A 51 -8.52 -5.73 -1.62
C ASP A 51 -7.83 -6.21 -0.33
N ALA A 52 -6.66 -5.64 -0.04
CA ALA A 52 -5.77 -6.04 1.04
C ALA A 52 -5.94 -5.16 2.28
N PHE A 53 -5.54 -5.69 3.44
CA PHE A 53 -5.42 -4.93 4.68
C PHE A 53 -4.10 -4.16 4.72
N LEU A 54 -4.18 -2.85 4.99
CA LEU A 54 -3.00 -2.04 5.28
C LEU A 54 -2.59 -2.25 6.74
N VAL A 55 -1.50 -3.00 6.93
CA VAL A 55 -0.88 -3.18 8.24
C VAL A 55 0.00 -1.98 8.55
N THR A 56 -0.39 -1.15 9.52
CA THR A 56 0.37 0.06 9.87
C THR A 56 0.22 0.46 11.34
N ARG A 57 1.29 1.04 11.90
CA ARG A 57 1.24 1.72 13.19
C ARG A 57 0.65 3.13 13.07
N ASN A 58 0.75 3.74 11.89
CA ASN A 58 0.35 5.12 11.65
C ASN A 58 -1.11 5.23 11.20
N VAL A 59 -2.03 4.65 11.97
CA VAL A 59 -3.46 4.59 11.61
C VAL A 59 -4.06 5.98 11.36
N GLY A 60 -3.56 7.02 12.05
CA GLY A 60 -4.05 8.39 11.95
C GLY A 60 -4.03 8.96 10.53
N ASP A 61 -2.93 8.74 9.79
CA ASP A 61 -2.76 9.30 8.45
C ASP A 61 -3.64 8.63 7.38
N PHE A 62 -4.13 7.43 7.67
CA PHE A 62 -4.97 6.64 6.77
C PHE A 62 -6.44 6.64 7.19
N LYS A 63 -6.75 7.21 8.37
CA LYS A 63 -8.10 7.18 8.94
C LYS A 63 -9.04 8.02 8.09
N GLY A 64 -10.15 7.41 7.67
CA GLY A 64 -11.20 8.07 6.90
C GLY A 64 -11.10 7.90 5.39
N ILE A 65 -10.05 7.23 4.87
CA ILE A 65 -10.00 6.83 3.47
C ILE A 65 -11.06 5.75 3.23
N THR A 66 -12.04 6.06 2.38
CA THR A 66 -13.15 5.15 2.09
C THR A 66 -12.64 3.92 1.35
N GLY A 67 -13.06 2.73 1.80
CA GLY A 67 -12.67 1.46 1.20
C GLY A 67 -11.32 0.91 1.66
N LEU A 68 -10.54 1.67 2.43
CA LEU A 68 -9.27 1.20 2.97
C LEU A 68 -9.50 0.38 4.25
N LYS A 69 -9.09 -0.88 4.22
CA LYS A 69 -9.06 -1.76 5.40
C LYS A 69 -7.72 -1.55 6.12
N ILE A 70 -7.75 -1.23 7.40
CA ILE A 70 -6.54 -0.94 8.20
C ILE A 70 -6.48 -1.90 9.37
N GLU A 71 -5.31 -2.47 9.61
CA GLU A 71 -5.03 -3.30 10.76
C GLU A 71 -3.77 -2.82 11.47
N ASN A 72 -3.83 -2.71 12.79
CA ASN A 72 -2.68 -2.34 13.59
C ASN A 72 -2.39 -3.47 14.59
N PRO A 73 -1.35 -4.28 14.37
CA PRO A 73 -1.06 -5.45 15.21
C PRO A 73 -0.46 -5.09 16.57
N PHE A 74 -0.28 -3.80 16.87
CA PHE A 74 0.30 -3.30 18.11
C PHE A 74 -0.73 -2.70 19.08
N VAL A 75 -2.01 -2.67 18.71
CA VAL A 75 -3.10 -2.31 19.63
C VAL A 75 -3.69 -3.59 20.23
N ASN A 76 -3.58 -3.70 21.56
CA ASN A 76 -4.17 -4.77 22.38
C ASN A 76 -5.52 -4.31 22.94
#